data_AF-A0A432MA85-F1
#
_entry.id   AF-A0A432MA85-F1
#
_cell.length_a   1.000
_cell.length_b   1.000
_cell.length_c   1.000
_cell.angle_alpha   90.00
_cell.angle_beta   90.00
_cell.angle_gamma   90.00
#
_symmetry.space_group_name_H-M   'P 1'
#
loop_
_entity.id
_entity.type
_entity.pdbx_description
1 polymer ?
#
loop_
_entity_poly.entity_id
_entity_poly.type
_entity_poly.pdbx_seq_one_letter_code
_entity_poly.pdbx_strand_id
1 'polypeptide(L)'
;MQIFLGLISSDQRLIDFFKKSQVGIIPSEARSMRRVQELNLSFQIGIFDPTTSLELMDKYLHRSTKTVDAAMLVVDKIHESIVTKLRVNDAYFVATVDATQSAHYKNVIKTALTRLLKNFTCLLSFMNEADKEQAIILPLRNFLAPELRELRALCATETLHNEFTRRLPSLVEALRDLRRPRRATSYKTQYFVDEDQKLFDYGKEIHAQLPTGEPHFTMCELTGTFRFGKRIPTNRHFNVTYEWGQETRIEGSFPNCHDDMVDVPQSTHINMFSNDCH
;
A
#
# COMPACT_ATOMS: atom_id res chain seq x y z
N MET A 1 -4.73 -11.92 -12.55
CA MET A 1 -4.46 -11.36 -11.21
C MET A 1 -5.78 -11.23 -10.46
N GLN A 2 -5.89 -11.84 -9.28
CA GLN A 2 -7.09 -11.82 -8.45
C GLN A 2 -7.10 -10.57 -7.56
N ILE A 3 -8.14 -9.74 -7.68
CA ILE A 3 -8.32 -8.51 -6.90
C ILE A 3 -9.49 -8.70 -5.91
N PHE A 4 -9.27 -8.36 -4.65
CA PHE A 4 -10.37 -8.10 -3.72
C PHE A 4 -10.92 -6.69 -3.93
N LEU A 5 -12.21 -6.56 -4.17
CA LEU A 5 -12.93 -5.28 -4.19
C LEU A 5 -13.90 -5.25 -3.00
N GLY A 6 -13.52 -4.53 -1.96
CA GLY A 6 -14.32 -4.39 -0.74
C GLY A 6 -15.18 -3.13 -0.75
N LEU A 7 -16.41 -3.23 -0.27
CA LEU A 7 -17.21 -2.09 0.18
C LEU A 7 -17.13 -1.99 1.71
N ILE A 8 -16.90 -0.78 2.22
CA ILE A 8 -17.04 -0.45 3.64
C ILE A 8 -18.14 0.61 3.76
N SER A 9 -19.33 0.19 4.19
CA SER A 9 -20.50 1.08 4.30
C SER A 9 -21.53 0.50 5.25
N SER A 10 -22.29 1.39 5.89
CA SER A 10 -23.49 1.06 6.67
C SER A 10 -24.78 1.50 5.97
N ASP A 11 -24.71 2.02 4.74
CA ASP A 11 -25.88 2.35 3.93
C ASP A 11 -26.40 1.10 3.23
N GLN A 12 -27.59 0.66 3.64
CA GLN A 12 -28.21 -0.55 3.12
C GLN A 12 -28.42 -0.51 1.60
N ARG A 13 -28.63 0.67 1.00
CA ARG A 13 -28.79 0.82 -0.46
C ARG A 13 -27.49 0.53 -1.20
N LEU A 14 -26.35 0.95 -0.64
CA LEU A 14 -25.03 0.66 -1.19
C LEU A 14 -24.68 -0.81 -1.03
N ILE A 15 -24.93 -1.36 0.16
CA ILE A 15 -24.74 -2.78 0.46
C ILE A 15 -25.55 -3.64 -0.51
N ASP A 16 -26.85 -3.36 -0.68
CA ASP A 16 -27.73 -4.11 -1.57
C ASP A 16 -27.29 -4.00 -3.03
N PHE A 17 -26.80 -2.82 -3.43
CA PHE A 17 -26.28 -2.62 -4.78
C PHE A 17 -25.04 -3.48 -5.05
N PHE A 18 -24.09 -3.54 -4.10
CA PHE A 18 -22.92 -4.42 -4.22
C PHE A 18 -23.30 -5.90 -4.19
N LYS A 19 -24.21 -6.31 -3.29
CA LYS A 19 -24.68 -7.70 -3.21
C LYS A 19 -25.35 -8.18 -4.50
N LYS A 20 -26.25 -7.36 -5.07
CA LYS A 20 -27.01 -7.70 -6.28
C LYS A 20 -26.15 -7.66 -7.54
N SER A 21 -25.23 -6.69 -7.62
CA SER A 21 -24.44 -6.49 -8.84
C SER A 21 -23.24 -7.44 -8.93
N GLN A 22 -22.71 -7.92 -7.80
CA GLN A 22 -21.52 -8.78 -7.72
C GLN A 22 -20.42 -8.33 -8.70
N VAL A 23 -19.93 -9.21 -9.56
CA VAL A 23 -18.91 -8.89 -10.58
C VAL A 23 -19.41 -7.81 -11.55
N GLY A 24 -20.72 -7.82 -11.89
CA GLY A 24 -21.39 -6.84 -12.74
C GLY A 24 -21.37 -5.40 -12.23
N ILE A 25 -20.87 -5.15 -11.01
CA ILE A 25 -20.67 -3.80 -10.49
C ILE A 25 -19.58 -3.03 -11.24
N ILE A 26 -18.59 -3.74 -11.78
CA ILE A 26 -17.48 -3.13 -12.51
C ILE A 26 -17.96 -2.74 -13.91
N PRO A 27 -17.97 -1.44 -14.24
CA PRO A 27 -18.51 -0.97 -15.51
C PRO A 27 -17.80 -1.58 -16.71
N SER A 28 -18.54 -1.79 -17.81
CA SER A 28 -18.01 -2.32 -19.08
C SER A 28 -16.85 -1.48 -19.60
N GLU A 29 -16.96 -0.16 -19.44
CA GLU A 29 -15.96 0.82 -19.87
C GLU A 29 -14.65 0.66 -19.10
N ALA A 30 -14.72 0.27 -17.83
CA ALA A 30 -13.54 0.01 -17.01
C ALA A 30 -12.87 -1.31 -17.43
N ARG A 31 -13.67 -2.34 -17.78
CA ARG A 31 -13.16 -3.64 -18.24
C ARG A 31 -12.56 -3.60 -19.63
N SER A 32 -13.04 -2.72 -20.50
CA SER A 32 -12.53 -2.57 -21.86
C SER A 32 -11.24 -1.74 -21.94
N MET A 33 -10.78 -1.15 -20.84
CA MET A 33 -9.50 -0.45 -20.80
C MET A 33 -8.35 -1.42 -21.10
N ARG A 34 -7.52 -1.10 -22.09
CA ARG A 34 -6.40 -1.94 -22.53
C ARG A 34 -5.53 -2.46 -21.38
N ARG A 35 -5.13 -1.60 -20.44
CA ARG A 35 -4.32 -1.98 -19.26
C ARG A 35 -5.03 -2.97 -18.34
N VAL A 36 -6.36 -2.88 -18.22
CA VAL A 36 -7.17 -3.81 -17.43
C VAL A 36 -7.21 -5.18 -18.11
N GLN A 37 -7.33 -5.21 -19.43
CA GLN A 37 -7.32 -6.45 -20.22
C GLN A 37 -5.94 -7.13 -20.18
N GLU A 38 -4.85 -6.37 -20.31
CA GLU A 38 -3.47 -6.87 -20.25
C GLU A 38 -3.15 -7.55 -18.90
N LEU A 39 -3.77 -7.11 -17.80
CA LEU A 39 -3.54 -7.67 -16.46
C LEU A 39 -4.40 -8.90 -16.13
N ASN A 40 -5.33 -9.30 -17.01
CA ASN A 40 -6.25 -10.43 -16.81
C ASN A 40 -6.87 -10.41 -15.39
N LEU A 41 -7.59 -9.32 -15.07
CA LEU A 41 -8.14 -9.08 -13.74
C LEU A 41 -9.38 -9.95 -13.47
N SER A 42 -9.39 -10.62 -12.32
CA SER A 42 -10.57 -11.27 -11.74
C SER A 42 -10.90 -10.64 -10.39
N PHE A 43 -12.17 -10.64 -9.99
CA PHE A 43 -12.63 -9.89 -8.82
C PHE A 43 -13.32 -10.79 -7.81
N GLN A 44 -12.90 -10.68 -6.55
CA GLN A 44 -13.59 -11.17 -5.37
C GLN A 44 -14.24 -9.98 -4.68
N ILE A 45 -15.56 -9.99 -4.55
CA ILE A 45 -16.30 -8.89 -3.92
C ILE A 45 -16.46 -9.18 -2.42
N GLY A 46 -16.18 -8.18 -1.59
CA GLY A 46 -16.44 -8.22 -0.16
C GLY A 46 -17.26 -7.01 0.29
N ILE A 47 -17.99 -7.17 1.38
CA ILE A 47 -18.75 -6.09 2.00
C ILE A 47 -18.57 -6.17 3.51
N PHE A 48 -18.20 -5.05 4.10
CA PHE A 48 -18.10 -4.87 5.55
C PHE A 48 -19.00 -3.73 5.98
N ASP A 49 -19.87 -4.01 6.95
CA ASP A 49 -20.70 -3.01 7.61
C ASP A 49 -20.17 -2.77 9.03
N PRO A 50 -19.52 -1.62 9.29
CA PRO A 50 -18.97 -1.31 10.61
C PRO A 50 -20.01 -1.23 11.74
N THR A 51 -21.29 -1.06 11.43
CA THR A 51 -22.36 -0.88 12.43
C THR A 51 -23.02 -2.18 12.87
N THR A 52 -22.95 -3.22 12.02
CA THR A 52 -23.60 -4.52 12.30
C THR A 52 -22.61 -5.67 12.46
N SER A 53 -21.36 -5.51 12.02
CA SER A 53 -20.33 -6.54 12.15
C SER A 53 -19.91 -6.75 13.61
N LEU A 54 -19.86 -8.03 14.03
CA LEU A 54 -19.25 -8.45 15.30
C LEU A 54 -17.72 -8.57 15.21
N GLU A 55 -17.19 -8.61 14.00
CA GLU A 55 -15.76 -8.68 13.73
C GLU A 55 -15.18 -7.28 13.47
N LEU A 56 -13.95 -7.04 13.95
CA LEU A 56 -13.19 -5.83 13.65
C LEU A 56 -12.82 -5.75 12.17
N MET A 57 -12.78 -4.54 11.63
CA MET A 57 -12.56 -4.29 10.19
C MET A 57 -11.24 -4.87 9.68
N ASP A 58 -10.15 -4.71 10.43
CA ASP A 58 -8.82 -5.22 10.09
C ASP A 58 -8.82 -6.76 10.00
N LYS A 59 -9.48 -7.45 10.94
CA LYS A 59 -9.64 -8.91 10.94
C LYS A 59 -10.46 -9.39 9.74
N TYR A 60 -11.56 -8.71 9.45
CA TYR A 60 -12.37 -8.99 8.27
C TYR A 60 -11.55 -8.84 6.98
N LEU A 61 -10.82 -7.74 6.85
CA LEU A 61 -10.00 -7.44 5.68
C LEU A 61 -8.89 -8.48 5.52
N HIS A 62 -8.16 -8.80 6.59
CA HIS A 62 -7.10 -9.80 6.59
C HIS A 62 -7.59 -11.19 6.15
N ARG A 63 -8.72 -11.67 6.68
CA ARG A 63 -9.33 -12.92 6.23
C ARG A 63 -9.71 -12.85 4.75
N SER A 64 -10.36 -11.76 4.35
CA SER A 64 -10.94 -11.62 3.01
C SER A 64 -9.90 -11.48 1.91
N THR A 65 -8.70 -10.98 2.25
CA THR A 65 -7.64 -10.71 1.28
C THR A 65 -6.50 -11.72 1.36
N LYS A 66 -6.63 -12.81 2.12
CA LYS A 66 -5.55 -13.79 2.34
C LYS A 66 -4.96 -14.38 1.04
N THR A 67 -5.79 -14.62 0.03
CA THR A 67 -5.41 -15.35 -1.20
C THR A 67 -5.41 -14.48 -2.46
N VAL A 68 -5.64 -13.17 -2.34
CA VAL A 68 -5.70 -12.27 -3.51
C VAL A 68 -4.34 -11.62 -3.77
N ASP A 69 -4.08 -11.28 -5.02
CA ASP A 69 -2.83 -10.62 -5.45
C ASP A 69 -2.86 -9.11 -5.17
N ALA A 70 -4.07 -8.54 -5.09
CA ALA A 70 -4.29 -7.12 -4.93
C ALA A 70 -5.64 -6.85 -4.26
N ALA A 71 -5.80 -5.67 -3.68
CA ALA A 71 -7.00 -5.29 -2.96
C ALA A 71 -7.29 -3.78 -3.08
N MET A 72 -8.53 -3.48 -3.46
CA MET A 72 -9.08 -2.13 -3.51
C MET A 72 -10.28 -2.03 -2.59
N LEU A 73 -10.52 -0.85 -2.02
CA LEU A 73 -11.67 -0.58 -1.17
C LEU A 73 -12.45 0.62 -1.69
N VAL A 74 -13.77 0.52 -1.64
CA VAL A 74 -14.68 1.65 -1.73
C VAL A 74 -15.24 1.88 -0.34
N VAL A 75 -15.02 3.07 0.19
CA VAL A 75 -15.34 3.45 1.55
C VAL A 75 -16.38 4.56 1.50
N ASP A 76 -17.49 4.34 2.18
CA ASP A 76 -18.47 5.38 2.42
C ASP A 76 -17.85 6.52 3.24
N LYS A 77 -18.07 7.77 2.86
CA LYS A 77 -17.46 8.96 3.46
C LYS A 77 -17.61 9.01 4.98
N ILE A 78 -18.74 8.52 5.51
CA ILE A 78 -18.97 8.45 6.96
C ILE A 78 -17.96 7.58 7.72
N HIS A 79 -17.33 6.61 7.04
CA HIS A 79 -16.33 5.68 7.61
C HIS A 79 -14.88 6.03 7.22
N GLU A 80 -14.62 7.20 6.62
CA GLU A 80 -13.27 7.61 6.23
C GLU A 80 -12.31 7.73 7.42
N SER A 81 -12.81 8.22 8.57
CA SER A 81 -12.01 8.47 9.76
C SER A 81 -11.43 7.18 10.36
N ILE A 82 -12.22 6.11 10.40
CA ILE A 82 -11.77 4.80 10.92
C ILE A 82 -10.74 4.16 9.99
N VAL A 83 -10.96 4.24 8.67
CA VAL A 83 -10.02 3.76 7.64
C VAL A 83 -8.68 4.49 7.73
N THR A 84 -8.73 5.82 7.92
CA THR A 84 -7.53 6.64 8.08
C THR A 84 -6.80 6.35 9.39
N LYS A 85 -7.52 6.29 10.51
CA LYS A 85 -6.96 6.01 11.84
C LYS A 85 -6.26 4.65 11.89
N LEU A 86 -6.82 3.64 11.24
CA LEU A 86 -6.24 2.30 11.16
C LEU A 86 -5.17 2.17 10.05
N ARG A 87 -4.85 3.25 9.33
CA ARG A 87 -3.86 3.28 8.25
C ARG A 87 -4.15 2.27 7.12
N VAL A 88 -5.43 2.01 6.86
CA VAL A 88 -5.87 1.10 5.80
C VAL A 88 -5.34 1.57 4.44
N ASN A 89 -5.21 2.88 4.22
CA ASN A 89 -4.66 3.48 3.00
C ASN A 89 -3.19 3.13 2.73
N ASP A 90 -2.41 2.77 3.75
CA ASP A 90 -1.02 2.34 3.56
C ASP A 90 -0.96 0.93 2.94
N ALA A 91 -1.97 0.09 3.23
CA ALA A 91 -2.08 -1.28 2.75
C ALA A 91 -2.93 -1.41 1.49
N TYR A 92 -4.06 -0.72 1.40
CA TYR A 92 -5.09 -0.89 0.36
C TYR A 92 -5.17 0.32 -0.57
N PHE A 93 -5.65 0.12 -1.79
CA PHE A 93 -5.99 1.23 -2.69
C PHE A 93 -7.43 1.67 -2.43
N VAL A 94 -7.62 2.80 -1.75
CA VAL A 94 -8.91 3.18 -1.16
C VAL A 94 -9.54 4.36 -1.90
N ALA A 95 -10.80 4.21 -2.31
CA ALA A 95 -11.67 5.29 -2.78
C ALA A 95 -12.69 5.64 -1.70
N THR A 96 -12.65 6.87 -1.19
CA THR A 96 -13.73 7.40 -0.37
C THR A 96 -14.81 8.03 -1.25
N VAL A 97 -16.08 7.64 -1.05
CA VAL A 97 -17.23 8.12 -1.83
C VAL A 97 -18.32 8.67 -0.93
N ASP A 98 -18.85 9.83 -1.30
CA ASP A 98 -20.06 10.37 -0.69
C ASP A 98 -21.27 10.01 -1.58
N ALA A 99 -21.79 8.80 -1.38
CA ALA A 99 -22.88 8.26 -2.18
C ALA A 99 -24.22 8.24 -1.42
N THR A 100 -24.20 8.38 -0.10
CA THR A 100 -25.39 8.26 0.76
C THR A 100 -26.36 9.42 0.57
N GLN A 101 -25.85 10.61 0.23
CA GLN A 101 -26.70 11.79 -0.03
C GLN A 101 -27.23 11.87 -1.47
N SER A 102 -26.75 11.02 -2.38
CA SER A 102 -27.11 11.10 -3.80
C SER A 102 -28.31 10.24 -4.17
N ALA A 103 -29.34 10.85 -4.79
CA ALA A 103 -30.43 10.10 -5.43
C ALA A 103 -29.92 9.16 -6.55
N HIS A 104 -28.75 9.45 -7.12
CA HIS A 104 -28.10 8.69 -8.18
C HIS A 104 -26.85 7.93 -7.69
N TYR A 105 -26.87 7.44 -6.44
CA TYR A 105 -25.75 6.74 -5.80
C TYR A 105 -25.09 5.66 -6.69
N LYS A 106 -25.87 4.91 -7.48
CA LYS A 106 -25.33 3.88 -8.40
C LYS A 106 -24.36 4.47 -9.43
N ASN A 107 -24.68 5.65 -9.96
CA ASN A 107 -23.82 6.33 -10.95
C ASN A 107 -22.55 6.88 -10.30
N VAL A 108 -22.67 7.39 -9.06
CA VAL A 108 -21.52 7.83 -8.25
C VAL A 108 -20.56 6.66 -8.06
N ILE A 109 -21.05 5.51 -7.59
CA ILE A 109 -20.24 4.29 -7.40
C ILE A 109 -19.61 3.81 -8.69
N LYS A 110 -20.37 3.71 -9.78
CA LYS A 110 -19.82 3.28 -11.08
C LYS A 110 -18.71 4.21 -11.56
N THR A 111 -18.91 5.52 -11.44
CA THR A 111 -17.90 6.52 -11.82
C THR A 111 -16.64 6.39 -10.96
N ALA A 112 -16.82 6.24 -9.65
CA ALA A 112 -15.71 6.05 -8.71
C ALA A 112 -14.94 4.76 -9.03
N LEU A 113 -15.62 3.64 -9.28
CA LEU A 113 -15.00 2.36 -9.64
C LEU A 113 -14.20 2.44 -10.95
N THR A 114 -14.76 3.09 -11.98
CA THR A 114 -14.03 3.28 -13.25
C THR A 114 -12.74 4.07 -13.04
N ARG A 115 -12.79 5.15 -12.26
CA ARG A 115 -11.60 5.97 -11.95
C ARG A 115 -10.60 5.22 -11.08
N LEU A 116 -11.08 4.58 -10.02
CA LEU A 116 -10.28 3.78 -9.11
C LEU A 116 -9.53 2.69 -9.86
N LEU A 117 -10.20 1.94 -10.74
CA LEU A 117 -9.56 0.88 -11.53
C LEU A 117 -8.52 1.43 -12.51
N LYS A 118 -8.82 2.54 -13.19
CA LYS A 118 -7.87 3.22 -14.08
C LYS A 118 -6.60 3.64 -13.32
N ASN A 119 -6.78 4.28 -12.16
CA ASN A 119 -5.68 4.78 -11.35
C ASN A 119 -4.88 3.63 -10.73
N PHE A 120 -5.57 2.60 -10.24
CA PHE A 120 -4.94 1.41 -9.65
C PHE A 120 -4.11 0.64 -10.67
N THR A 121 -4.64 0.40 -11.87
CA THR A 121 -3.87 -0.28 -12.92
C THR A 121 -2.65 0.52 -13.39
N CYS A 122 -2.67 1.85 -13.28
CA CYS A 122 -1.48 2.67 -13.47
C CYS A 122 -0.43 2.47 -12.37
N LEU A 123 -0.84 2.33 -11.10
CA LEU A 123 0.07 2.01 -10.02
C LEU A 123 0.67 0.60 -10.18
N LEU A 124 -0.17 -0.37 -10.52
CA LEU A 124 0.26 -1.76 -10.71
C LEU A 124 1.31 -1.90 -11.82
N SER A 125 1.23 -1.12 -12.90
CA SER A 125 2.25 -1.19 -13.95
C SER A 125 3.64 -0.83 -13.43
N PHE A 126 3.74 0.15 -12.54
CA PHE A 126 5.02 0.52 -11.92
C PHE A 126 5.47 -0.51 -10.89
N MET A 127 4.54 -1.00 -10.06
CA MET A 127 4.89 -2.04 -9.09
C MET A 127 5.23 -3.39 -9.76
N ASN A 128 5.00 -3.58 -11.06
CA ASN A 128 5.46 -4.76 -11.79
C ASN A 128 6.88 -4.60 -12.36
N GLU A 129 7.49 -3.43 -12.22
CA GLU A 129 8.90 -3.16 -12.52
C GLU A 129 9.71 -3.27 -11.22
N ALA A 130 10.67 -4.19 -11.15
CA ALA A 130 11.29 -4.58 -9.87
C ALA A 130 12.00 -3.44 -9.13
N ASP A 131 12.63 -2.51 -9.84
CA ASP A 131 13.31 -1.34 -9.28
C ASP A 131 12.31 -0.32 -8.70
N LYS A 132 11.19 -0.10 -9.40
CA LYS A 132 10.13 0.81 -8.95
C LYS A 132 9.29 0.22 -7.85
N GLU A 133 9.02 -1.09 -7.89
CA GLU A 133 8.39 -1.81 -6.80
C GLU A 133 9.19 -1.63 -5.51
N GLN A 134 10.51 -1.85 -5.56
CA GLN A 134 11.41 -1.64 -4.42
C GLN A 134 11.32 -0.21 -3.87
N ALA A 135 11.24 0.80 -4.74
CA ALA A 135 11.10 2.19 -4.33
C ALA A 135 9.73 2.46 -3.65
N ILE A 136 8.64 1.91 -4.20
CA ILE A 136 7.27 2.11 -3.69
C ILE A 136 7.06 1.41 -2.34
N ILE A 137 7.74 0.29 -2.09
CA ILE A 137 7.59 -0.49 -0.85
C ILE A 137 8.57 -0.09 0.26
N LEU A 138 9.30 1.02 0.10
CA LEU A 138 10.17 1.54 1.15
C LEU A 138 9.39 1.75 2.46
N PRO A 139 10.04 1.54 3.63
CA PRO A 139 9.41 1.72 4.93
C PRO A 139 8.91 3.15 5.13
N LEU A 140 7.60 3.33 5.31
CA LEU A 140 6.95 4.65 5.25
C LEU A 140 7.28 5.56 6.43
N ARG A 141 7.80 5.02 7.54
CA ARG A 141 8.19 5.80 8.72
C ARG A 141 9.69 6.05 8.78
N ASN A 142 10.48 5.07 8.35
CA ASN A 142 11.93 5.10 8.51
C ASN A 142 12.68 5.64 7.29
N PHE A 143 12.09 5.58 6.09
CA PHE A 143 12.71 6.14 4.90
C PHE A 143 12.32 7.62 4.74
N LEU A 144 13.25 8.52 5.06
CA LEU A 144 12.98 9.96 5.01
C LEU A 144 13.21 10.53 3.61
N ALA A 145 12.13 10.71 2.87
CA ALA A 145 12.14 11.37 1.57
C ALA A 145 10.85 12.16 1.32
N PRO A 146 10.91 13.42 0.85
CA PRO A 146 9.74 14.17 0.40
C PRO A 146 8.91 13.40 -0.63
N GLU A 147 9.57 12.73 -1.57
CA GLU A 147 8.94 11.98 -2.66
C GLU A 147 8.11 10.80 -2.12
N LEU A 148 8.59 10.12 -1.07
CA LEU A 148 7.85 9.00 -0.46
C LEU A 148 6.62 9.51 0.30
N ARG A 149 6.77 10.64 1.00
CA ARG A 149 5.66 11.30 1.68
C ARG A 149 4.60 11.77 0.69
N GLU A 150 5.01 12.34 -0.44
CA GLU A 150 4.10 12.77 -1.51
C GLU A 150 3.41 11.59 -2.19
N LEU A 151 4.13 10.50 -2.48
CA LEU A 151 3.53 9.27 -3.02
C LEU A 151 2.49 8.70 -2.05
N ARG A 152 2.83 8.60 -0.76
CA ARG A 152 1.91 8.14 0.28
C ARG A 152 0.67 9.02 0.35
N ALA A 153 0.83 10.34 0.32
CA ALA A 153 -0.29 11.28 0.30
C ALA A 153 -1.18 11.09 -0.93
N LEU A 154 -0.59 11.01 -2.13
CA LEU A 154 -1.31 10.77 -3.39
C LEU A 154 -2.15 9.48 -3.32
N CYS A 155 -1.56 8.38 -2.83
CA CYS A 155 -2.25 7.10 -2.66
C CYS A 155 -3.28 7.11 -1.53
N ALA A 156 -3.13 7.96 -0.52
CA ALA A 156 -4.06 8.03 0.62
C ALA A 156 -5.29 8.90 0.37
N THR A 157 -5.19 9.95 -0.46
CA THR A 157 -6.26 10.96 -0.59
C THR A 157 -6.73 11.21 -2.02
N GLU A 158 -5.96 10.82 -3.04
CA GLU A 158 -6.21 11.23 -4.43
C GLU A 158 -6.46 10.07 -5.41
N THR A 159 -6.78 8.88 -4.91
CA THR A 159 -7.03 7.68 -5.73
C THR A 159 -8.16 7.83 -6.75
N LEU A 160 -9.07 8.78 -6.56
CA LEU A 160 -10.15 9.11 -7.50
C LEU A 160 -9.89 10.36 -8.35
N HIS A 161 -8.76 11.06 -8.11
CA HIS A 161 -8.44 12.30 -8.80
C HIS A 161 -8.03 12.02 -10.26
N ASN A 162 -8.44 12.89 -11.19
CA ASN A 162 -8.19 12.70 -12.62
C ASN A 162 -6.70 12.80 -12.97
N GLU A 163 -5.95 13.60 -12.21
CA GLU A 163 -4.52 13.84 -12.40
C GLU A 163 -3.63 12.75 -11.79
N PHE A 164 -4.20 11.75 -11.11
CA PHE A 164 -3.44 10.68 -10.46
C PHE A 164 -2.47 10.00 -11.44
N THR A 165 -2.97 9.59 -12.61
CA THR A 165 -2.15 8.95 -13.64
C THR A 165 -1.08 9.85 -14.26
N ARG A 166 -1.20 11.17 -14.12
CA ARG A 166 -0.18 12.13 -14.57
C ARG A 166 0.88 12.38 -13.51
N ARG A 167 0.50 12.42 -12.22
CA ARG A 167 1.39 12.70 -11.10
C ARG A 167 2.18 11.48 -10.63
N LEU A 168 1.57 10.31 -10.67
CA LEU A 168 2.20 9.07 -10.19
C LEU A 168 3.55 8.77 -10.87
N PRO A 169 3.69 8.84 -12.22
CA PRO A 169 4.96 8.55 -12.87
C PRO A 169 6.11 9.41 -12.35
N SER A 170 5.93 10.73 -12.22
CA SER A 170 7.01 11.61 -11.76
C SER A 170 7.45 11.31 -10.33
N LEU A 171 6.51 10.96 -9.43
CA LEU A 171 6.84 10.60 -8.06
C LEU A 171 7.60 9.27 -7.96
N VAL A 172 7.16 8.26 -8.71
CA VAL A 172 7.82 6.96 -8.74
C VAL A 172 9.22 7.06 -9.33
N GLU A 173 9.39 7.83 -10.40
CA GLU A 173 10.72 8.04 -11.01
C GLU A 173 11.64 8.82 -10.07
N ALA A 174 11.14 9.87 -9.40
CA ALA A 174 11.93 10.62 -8.42
C ALA A 174 12.38 9.74 -7.24
N LEU A 175 11.49 8.87 -6.73
CA LEU A 175 11.84 7.87 -5.71
C LEU A 175 12.87 6.86 -6.20
N ARG A 176 12.74 6.37 -7.44
CA ARG A 176 13.72 5.47 -8.04
C ARG A 176 15.09 6.14 -8.13
N ASP A 177 15.12 7.43 -8.47
CA ASP A 177 16.37 8.18 -8.65
C ASP A 177 17.12 8.45 -7.34
N LEU A 178 16.49 8.24 -6.18
CA LEU A 178 17.19 8.16 -4.87
C LEU A 178 18.10 6.93 -4.76
N ARG A 179 18.00 6.00 -5.71
CA ARG A 179 18.85 4.81 -5.78
C ARG A 179 20.21 5.16 -6.38
N ARG A 180 21.27 5.05 -5.57
CA ARG A 180 22.64 5.37 -5.98
C ARG A 180 23.67 4.47 -5.30
N PRO A 181 24.88 4.33 -5.86
CA PRO A 181 25.98 3.71 -5.13
C PRO A 181 26.35 4.55 -3.90
N ARG A 182 27.00 3.88 -2.95
CA ARG A 182 27.55 4.54 -1.76
C ARG A 182 28.65 5.53 -2.16
N ARG A 183 28.70 6.69 -1.51
CA ARG A 183 29.77 7.68 -1.72
C ARG A 183 31.15 7.06 -1.46
N ALA A 184 32.12 7.42 -2.30
CA ALA A 184 33.54 7.07 -2.15
C ALA A 184 33.85 5.55 -2.09
N THR A 185 33.00 4.68 -2.66
CA THR A 185 33.29 3.25 -2.82
C THR A 185 33.45 2.88 -4.28
N SER A 186 34.32 1.91 -4.58
CA SER A 186 34.44 1.30 -5.91
C SER A 186 33.37 0.23 -6.19
N TYR A 187 32.58 -0.15 -5.17
CA TYR A 187 31.55 -1.16 -5.28
C TYR A 187 30.31 -0.60 -5.99
N LYS A 188 29.79 -1.37 -6.94
CA LYS A 188 28.64 -0.97 -7.78
C LYS A 188 27.28 -1.24 -7.14
N THR A 189 27.23 -1.73 -5.91
CA THR A 189 25.97 -1.98 -5.20
C THR A 189 25.22 -0.66 -5.03
N GLN A 190 23.95 -0.64 -5.40
CA GLN A 190 23.10 0.54 -5.31
C GLN A 190 22.12 0.39 -4.15
N TYR A 191 21.94 1.49 -3.42
CA TYR A 191 21.10 1.61 -2.24
C TYR A 191 20.10 2.72 -2.48
N PHE A 192 18.89 2.59 -1.93
CA PHE A 192 18.06 3.78 -1.74
C PHE A 192 18.63 4.59 -0.59
N VAL A 193 18.84 5.89 -0.79
CA VAL A 193 19.44 6.76 0.21
C VAL A 193 18.46 7.84 0.61
N ASP A 194 18.24 7.96 1.92
CA ASP A 194 17.31 8.94 2.49
C ASP A 194 18.01 10.24 2.95
N GLU A 195 17.24 11.23 3.43
CA GLU A 195 17.75 12.54 3.84
C GLU A 195 18.73 12.48 5.02
N ASP A 196 18.60 11.47 5.87
CA ASP A 196 19.49 11.19 7.02
C ASP A 196 20.72 10.37 6.63
N GLN A 197 20.90 10.10 5.33
CA GLN A 197 22.01 9.32 4.80
C GLN A 197 21.98 7.86 5.29
N LYS A 198 20.79 7.31 5.52
CA LYS A 198 20.57 5.87 5.70
C LYS A 198 20.53 5.20 4.34
N LEU A 199 21.27 4.11 4.19
CA LEU A 199 21.33 3.27 3.01
C LEU A 199 20.38 2.09 3.21
N PHE A 200 19.43 1.91 2.29
CA PHE A 200 18.49 0.80 2.28
C PHE A 200 18.83 -0.13 1.11
N ASP A 201 19.34 -1.31 1.42
CA ASP A 201 19.60 -2.38 0.46
C ASP A 201 18.45 -3.39 0.48
N TYR A 202 17.78 -3.60 -0.64
CA TYR A 202 16.69 -4.58 -0.70
C TYR A 202 17.26 -5.99 -0.69
N GLY A 203 17.08 -6.68 0.45
CA GLY A 203 17.67 -7.98 0.73
C GLY A 203 17.37 -9.01 -0.36
N LYS A 204 18.41 -9.72 -0.77
CA LYS A 204 18.30 -10.88 -1.68
C LYS A 204 17.90 -12.16 -0.96
N GLU A 205 18.06 -12.17 0.37
CA GLU A 205 17.85 -13.33 1.22
C GLU A 205 16.37 -13.56 1.48
N ILE A 206 15.91 -14.81 1.29
CA ILE A 206 14.54 -15.25 1.54
C ILE A 206 14.55 -16.07 2.83
N HIS A 207 15.05 -15.48 3.92
CA HIS A 207 15.24 -16.19 5.20
C HIS A 207 14.50 -15.54 6.37
N ALA A 208 14.06 -14.29 6.23
CA ALA A 208 13.24 -13.62 7.23
C ALA A 208 11.78 -13.63 6.80
N GLN A 209 10.87 -13.95 7.72
CA GLN A 209 9.43 -13.80 7.53
C GLN A 209 8.96 -12.57 8.29
N LEU A 210 7.99 -11.86 7.71
CA LEU A 210 7.27 -10.80 8.40
C LEU A 210 6.78 -11.31 9.76
N PRO A 211 7.13 -10.64 10.88
CA PRO A 211 6.60 -11.01 12.19
C PRO A 211 5.07 -10.91 12.24
N THR A 212 4.43 -11.90 12.87
CA THR A 212 2.96 -12.03 13.00
C THR A 212 2.57 -12.42 14.42
N GLY A 213 1.35 -12.10 14.83
CA GLY A 213 0.87 -12.36 16.20
C GLY A 213 1.51 -11.42 17.24
N GLU A 214 1.08 -11.54 18.50
CA GLU A 214 1.51 -10.65 19.60
C GLU A 214 3.04 -10.49 19.65
N PRO A 215 3.56 -9.25 19.70
CA PRO A 215 2.85 -7.99 19.97
C PRO A 215 2.18 -7.34 18.74
N HIS A 216 2.29 -7.92 17.55
CA HIS A 216 1.78 -7.33 16.30
C HIS A 216 0.27 -7.51 16.13
N PHE A 217 -0.41 -6.40 15.78
CA PHE A 217 -1.82 -6.42 15.41
C PHE A 217 -2.05 -6.79 13.94
N THR A 218 -3.28 -7.17 13.59
CA THR A 218 -3.67 -7.51 12.21
C THR A 218 -3.28 -6.46 11.18
N MET A 219 -3.36 -5.17 11.54
CA MET A 219 -2.96 -4.08 10.63
C MET A 219 -1.45 -4.07 10.31
N CYS A 220 -0.60 -4.58 11.20
CA CYS A 220 0.83 -4.73 10.96
C CYS A 220 1.08 -5.79 9.89
N GLU A 221 0.36 -6.91 9.97
CA GLU A 221 0.40 -7.97 8.97
C GLU A 221 -0.12 -7.46 7.61
N LEU A 222 -1.24 -6.73 7.61
CA LEU A 222 -1.83 -6.16 6.41
C LEU A 222 -0.90 -5.16 5.72
N THR A 223 -0.28 -4.25 6.46
CA THR A 223 0.66 -3.25 5.92
C THR A 223 2.03 -3.84 5.56
N GLY A 224 2.38 -5.02 6.08
CA GLY A 224 3.56 -5.78 5.66
C GLY A 224 3.28 -6.72 4.48
N THR A 225 2.02 -7.05 4.23
CA THR A 225 1.58 -7.92 3.14
C THR A 225 1.15 -7.14 1.90
N PHE A 226 0.62 -5.94 2.08
CA PHE A 226 0.17 -5.08 1.00
C PHE A 226 0.76 -3.68 1.11
N ARG A 227 1.04 -3.07 -0.04
CA ARG A 227 1.37 -1.65 -0.16
C ARG A 227 0.46 -1.04 -1.22
N PHE A 228 -0.32 -0.03 -0.82
CA PHE A 228 -1.23 0.72 -1.71
C PHE A 228 -2.10 -0.16 -2.61
N GLY A 229 -2.53 -1.31 -2.08
CA GLY A 229 -3.42 -2.28 -2.73
C GLY A 229 -2.72 -3.41 -3.49
N LYS A 230 -1.40 -3.41 -3.71
CA LYS A 230 -0.72 -4.57 -4.28
C LYS A 230 -0.12 -5.43 -3.17
N ARG A 231 -0.25 -6.76 -3.28
CA ARG A 231 0.48 -7.69 -2.40
C ARG A 231 1.97 -7.58 -2.67
N ILE A 232 2.76 -7.53 -1.60
CA ILE A 232 4.22 -7.45 -1.64
C ILE A 232 4.84 -8.70 -1.00
N PRO A 233 6.10 -9.03 -1.31
CA PRO A 233 6.79 -10.14 -0.66
C PRO A 233 6.92 -9.93 0.85
N THR A 234 6.42 -10.88 1.65
CA THR A 234 6.51 -10.86 3.13
C THR A 234 7.78 -11.55 3.65
N ASN A 235 8.62 -12.04 2.75
CA ASN A 235 9.81 -12.82 3.05
C ASN A 235 11.11 -12.07 2.70
N ARG A 236 11.02 -10.75 2.56
CA ARG A 236 12.12 -9.84 2.22
C ARG A 236 12.03 -8.58 3.07
N HIS A 237 13.18 -7.98 3.31
CA HIS A 237 13.34 -6.73 4.06
C HIS A 237 14.44 -5.89 3.41
N PHE A 238 14.59 -4.66 3.88
CA PHE A 238 15.72 -3.81 3.59
C PHE A 238 16.77 -3.97 4.68
N ASN A 239 18.03 -4.14 4.29
CA ASN A 239 19.17 -4.00 5.18
C ASN A 239 19.51 -2.52 5.28
N VAL A 240 19.36 -1.95 6.47
CA VAL A 240 19.52 -0.52 6.72
C VAL A 240 20.81 -0.24 7.46
N THR A 241 21.60 0.70 6.94
CA THR A 241 22.89 1.12 7.53
C THR A 241 23.09 2.63 7.38
N TYR A 242 24.03 3.25 8.11
CA TYR A 242 24.45 4.62 7.79
C TYR A 242 25.48 4.67 6.66
N GLU A 243 25.47 5.76 5.89
CA GLU A 243 26.43 5.99 4.81
C GLU A 243 27.87 6.24 5.31
N TRP A 244 28.04 6.80 6.52
CA TRP A 244 29.35 7.22 7.06
C TRP A 244 30.13 6.09 7.76
N GLY A 245 31.46 6.06 7.56
CA GLY A 245 32.40 5.18 8.29
C GLY A 245 33.04 4.08 7.43
N GLN A 246 34.21 3.56 7.83
CA GLN A 246 34.84 2.40 7.15
C GLN A 246 34.02 1.11 7.33
N GLU A 247 33.28 1.02 8.44
CA GLU A 247 32.30 -0.03 8.74
C GLU A 247 30.91 0.63 8.76
N THR A 248 30.01 0.23 7.86
CA THR A 248 28.62 0.71 7.85
C THR A 248 27.89 0.09 9.04
N ARG A 249 27.85 0.82 10.16
CA ARG A 249 27.09 0.43 11.35
C ARG A 249 25.83 1.28 11.47
N ILE A 250 24.90 0.83 12.29
CA ILE A 250 23.67 1.57 12.61
C ILE A 250 23.34 1.39 14.08
N GLU A 251 22.86 2.47 14.68
CA GLU A 251 22.40 2.56 16.07
C GLU A 251 21.44 3.74 16.17
N GLY A 252 20.65 3.79 17.24
CA GLY A 252 19.74 4.89 17.51
C GLY A 252 18.32 4.40 17.74
N SER A 253 17.36 5.33 17.73
CA SER A 253 15.96 5.03 18.01
C SER A 253 15.16 5.11 16.72
N PHE A 254 14.42 4.05 16.40
CA PHE A 254 13.69 3.90 15.14
C PHE A 254 12.22 3.58 15.40
N PRO A 255 11.27 4.24 14.71
CA PRO A 255 9.86 3.90 14.84
C PRO A 255 9.56 2.52 14.27
N ASN A 256 8.86 1.69 15.04
CA ASN A 256 8.41 0.37 14.61
C ASN A 256 7.04 0.42 13.89
N CYS A 257 6.46 -0.75 13.60
CA CYS A 257 5.15 -0.86 12.95
C CYS A 257 3.96 -0.33 13.76
N HIS A 258 4.13 -0.05 15.06
CA HIS A 258 3.15 0.55 15.97
C HIS A 258 3.39 2.03 16.25
N ASP A 259 4.37 2.64 15.58
CA ASP A 259 4.83 4.01 15.84
C ASP A 259 5.54 4.17 17.21
N ASP A 260 5.92 3.07 17.87
CA ASP A 260 6.77 3.09 19.06
C ASP A 260 8.23 3.24 18.66
N MET A 261 8.98 4.06 19.38
CA MET A 261 10.43 4.21 19.20
C MET A 261 11.16 3.04 19.85
N VAL A 262 11.93 2.29 19.07
CA VAL A 262 12.73 1.15 19.53
C VAL A 262 14.20 1.49 19.41
N ASP A 263 14.93 1.34 20.51
CA ASP A 263 16.36 1.57 20.53
C ASP A 263 17.11 0.36 19.96
N VAL A 264 17.92 0.62 18.94
CA VAL A 264 18.79 -0.35 18.30
C VAL A 264 20.24 -0.08 18.75
N PRO A 265 20.89 -1.05 19.42
CA PRO A 265 22.30 -0.93 19.76
C PRO A 265 23.16 -1.00 18.50
N GLN A 266 24.43 -0.62 18.63
CA GLN A 266 25.36 -0.66 17.51
C GLN A 266 25.42 -2.04 16.85
N SER A 267 25.00 -2.08 15.58
CA SER A 267 24.89 -3.29 14.78
C SER A 267 25.42 -3.05 13.38
N THR A 268 25.64 -4.13 12.62
CA THR A 268 26.12 -4.02 11.23
C THR A 268 25.02 -3.59 10.26
N HIS A 269 23.75 -3.83 10.62
CA HIS A 269 22.57 -3.42 9.87
C HIS A 269 21.30 -3.68 10.70
N ILE A 270 20.21 -3.04 10.31
CA ILE A 270 18.84 -3.35 10.75
C ILE A 270 18.11 -4.06 9.60
N ASN A 271 17.39 -5.15 9.93
CA ASN A 271 16.49 -5.82 8.98
C ASN A 271 15.10 -5.19 9.05
N MET A 272 14.80 -4.28 8.13
CA MET A 272 13.58 -3.49 8.15
C MET A 272 12.60 -3.92 7.07
N PHE A 273 11.43 -4.43 7.49
CA PHE A 273 10.34 -4.74 6.57
C PHE A 273 9.65 -3.48 6.07
N SER A 274 8.90 -3.62 4.97
CA SER A 274 8.14 -2.51 4.37
C SER A 274 7.13 -1.86 5.33
N ASN A 275 6.65 -2.57 6.34
CA ASN A 275 5.75 -2.03 7.37
C ASN A 275 6.46 -1.38 8.56
N ASP A 276 7.78 -1.15 8.46
CA ASP A 276 8.64 -0.59 9.51
C ASP A 276 8.91 -1.54 10.69
N CYS A 277 8.62 -2.84 10.56
CA CYS A 277 9.02 -3.83 11.56
C CYS A 277 10.52 -4.14 11.44
N HIS A 278 11.21 -4.21 12.59
CA HIS A 278 12.63 -4.53 12.73
C HIS A 278 12.94 -5.02 14.15
#